data_AF-A0A1Y3ARA0-F1
#
_entry.id   AF-A0A1Y3ARA0-F1
#
_cell.length_a   1.000
_cell.length_b   1.000
_cell.length_c   1.000
_cell.angle_alpha   90.00
_cell.angle_beta   90.00
_cell.angle_gamma   90.00
#
_symmetry.space_group_name_H-M   'P 1'
#
loop_
_entity.id
_entity.type
_entity.pdbx_description
1 polymer ?
#
loop_
_entity_poly.entity_id
_entity_poly.type
_entity_poly.pdbx_seq_one_letter_code
_entity_poly.pdbx_strand_id
1 'polypeptide(L)'
;MISLFFGPKKFLSIITQVFYYGFKNRRSFRRQTFIWDYLLRVQCELKLSNSKDPTHQDFIRLIDDISNKADTYGKDMKFQLFIFISLRDHKLTPYFLKILLRPQLLQIHYETESFLRDQTLLTFLTQILNTFNEIELKLDKNRVYYYYYKHHQQTWA
;
A
#
# COMPACT_ATOMS: atom_id res chain seq x y z
N MET A 1 15.06 -7.55 11.78
CA MET A 1 13.87 -7.73 10.91
C MET A 1 13.26 -6.39 10.50
N ILE A 2 12.91 -5.50 11.44
CA ILE A 2 12.41 -4.14 11.15
C ILE A 2 13.36 -3.36 10.22
N SER A 3 14.68 -3.51 10.39
CA SER A 3 15.71 -2.91 9.51
C SER A 3 15.67 -3.32 8.03
N LEU A 4 14.92 -4.37 7.68
CA LEU A 4 14.68 -4.77 6.28
C LEU A 4 13.66 -3.85 5.59
N PHE A 5 12.76 -3.24 6.36
CA PHE A 5 11.62 -2.47 5.84
C PHE A 5 11.98 -1.03 5.52
N PHE A 6 12.74 -0.38 6.39
CA PHE A 6 12.97 1.07 6.37
C PHE A 6 14.31 1.45 5.74
N GLY A 7 14.28 2.41 4.82
CA GLY A 7 15.46 3.03 4.23
C GLY A 7 15.49 3.01 2.71
N PRO A 8 16.46 3.72 2.10
CA PRO A 8 16.65 3.73 0.66
C PRO A 8 16.99 2.31 0.17
N LYS A 9 16.36 1.89 -0.93
CA LYS A 9 16.55 0.55 -1.54
C LYS A 9 16.22 -0.62 -0.59
N LYS A 10 15.41 -0.37 0.44
CA LYS A 10 14.86 -1.39 1.33
C LYS A 10 13.45 -1.76 0.89
N PHE A 11 12.87 -2.76 1.57
CA PHE A 11 11.65 -3.41 1.10
C PHE A 11 10.49 -2.44 0.81
N LEU A 12 10.16 -1.50 1.72
CA LEU A 12 9.06 -0.56 1.50
C LEU A 12 9.31 0.37 0.31
N SER A 13 10.56 0.79 0.11
CA SER A 13 10.96 1.61 -1.05
C SER A 13 10.81 0.82 -2.36
N ILE A 14 11.27 -0.43 -2.38
CA ILE A 14 11.19 -1.32 -3.55
C ILE A 14 9.74 -1.63 -3.91
N ILE A 15 8.91 -2.03 -2.94
CA ILE A 15 7.49 -2.30 -3.16
C ILE A 15 6.78 -1.05 -3.67
N THR A 16 7.13 0.13 -3.17
CA THR A 16 6.59 1.39 -3.69
C THR A 16 6.90 1.57 -5.18
N GLN A 17 8.13 1.30 -5.61
CA GLN A 17 8.50 1.35 -7.02
C GLN A 17 7.75 0.31 -7.86
N VAL A 18 7.55 -0.89 -7.34
CA VAL A 18 6.74 -1.94 -8.00
C VAL A 18 5.31 -1.45 -8.26
N PHE A 19 4.68 -0.81 -7.27
CA PHE A 19 3.35 -0.22 -7.44
C PHE A 19 3.35 1.00 -8.37
N TYR A 20 4.44 1.75 -8.49
CA TYR A 20 4.52 2.87 -9.44
C TYR A 20 4.83 2.43 -10.87
N TYR A 21 5.38 1.24 -11.09
CA TYR A 21 5.76 0.78 -12.43
C TYR A 21 4.53 0.58 -13.33
N GLY A 22 4.42 1.45 -14.34
CA GLY A 22 3.26 1.53 -15.23
C GLY A 22 2.02 2.15 -14.58
N PHE A 23 2.14 2.86 -13.45
CA PHE A 23 1.04 3.64 -12.89
C PHE A 23 0.79 4.88 -13.75
N LYS A 24 -0.46 5.10 -14.15
CA LYS A 24 -0.85 6.18 -15.05
C LYS A 24 -0.67 7.53 -14.36
N ASN A 25 0.42 8.21 -14.70
CA ASN A 25 0.57 9.62 -14.37
C ASN A 25 -0.30 10.41 -15.33
N ARG A 26 -1.53 10.77 -14.92
CA ARG A 26 -2.41 11.62 -15.75
C ARG A 26 -1.73 12.98 -15.91
N ARG A 27 -0.94 13.13 -16.96
CA ARG A 27 -0.19 14.34 -17.32
C ARG A 27 -1.13 15.46 -17.74
N SER A 28 -1.83 16.06 -16.77
CA SER A 28 -2.32 17.42 -16.90
C SER A 28 -1.53 18.27 -15.92
N PHE A 29 -0.36 18.71 -16.39
CA PHE A 29 0.58 19.76 -15.96
C PHE A 29 0.71 20.23 -14.49
N ARG A 30 -0.02 19.71 -13.50
CA ARG A 30 -0.03 20.21 -12.12
C ARG A 30 -0.29 19.20 -11.00
N ARG A 31 -0.63 17.92 -11.28
CA ARG A 31 -0.88 16.96 -10.20
C ARG A 31 -0.20 15.62 -10.46
N GLN A 32 0.90 15.39 -9.74
CA GLN A 32 1.47 14.06 -9.59
C GLN A 32 0.41 13.14 -8.98
N THR A 33 0.12 12.02 -9.64
CA THR A 33 -0.78 10.98 -9.11
C THR A 33 0.03 10.06 -8.21
N PHE A 34 -0.41 9.91 -6.95
CA PHE A 34 0.23 9.02 -5.99
C PHE A 34 -0.57 7.74 -5.82
N ILE A 35 0.08 6.64 -5.44
CA ILE A 35 -0.63 5.39 -5.11
C ILE A 35 -1.59 5.61 -3.94
N TRP A 36 -1.28 6.51 -3.00
CA TRP A 36 -2.20 6.88 -1.94
C TRP A 36 -3.54 7.44 -2.46
N ASP A 37 -3.51 8.25 -3.53
CA ASP A 37 -4.74 8.75 -4.16
C ASP A 37 -5.55 7.63 -4.80
N TYR A 38 -4.87 6.61 -5.34
CA TYR A 38 -5.50 5.39 -5.82
C TYR A 38 -6.17 4.61 -4.67
N LEU A 39 -5.51 4.45 -3.52
CA LEU A 39 -6.12 3.80 -2.35
C LEU A 39 -7.38 4.54 -1.87
N LEU A 40 -7.34 5.87 -1.83
CA LEU A 40 -8.51 6.70 -1.49
C LEU A 40 -9.65 6.51 -2.50
N ARG A 41 -9.33 6.39 -3.80
CA ARG A 41 -10.33 6.10 -4.83
C ARG A 41 -10.99 4.74 -4.62
N VAL A 42 -10.18 3.71 -4.38
CA VAL A 42 -10.65 2.35 -4.07
C VAL A 42 -11.56 2.36 -2.85
N GLN A 43 -11.15 3.06 -1.78
CA GLN A 43 -11.93 3.21 -0.56
C GLN A 43 -13.29 3.88 -0.83
N CYS A 44 -13.29 4.96 -1.61
CA CYS A 44 -14.51 5.67 -1.99
C CYS A 44 -15.49 4.75 -2.74
N GLU A 45 -15.01 3.96 -3.69
CA GLU A 45 -15.85 3.00 -4.42
C GLU A 45 -16.44 1.91 -3.51
N LEU A 46 -15.68 1.41 -2.54
CA LEU A 46 -16.17 0.43 -1.56
C LEU A 46 -17.22 1.03 -0.61
N LYS A 47 -17.05 2.30 -0.21
CA LYS A 47 -18.03 3.04 0.59
C LYS A 47 -19.32 3.23 -0.21
N LEU A 48 -19.23 3.65 -1.47
CA LEU A 48 -20.38 3.86 -2.35
C LEU A 48 -21.13 2.56 -2.68
N SER A 49 -20.41 1.44 -2.81
CA SER A 49 -21.04 0.15 -3.06
C SER A 49 -21.73 -0.45 -1.83
N ASN A 50 -21.68 0.21 -0.67
CA ASN A 50 -22.21 -0.28 0.61
C ASN A 50 -21.85 -1.75 0.87
N SER A 51 -20.59 -2.12 0.61
CA SER A 51 -20.15 -3.51 0.71
C SER A 51 -20.30 -4.05 2.13
N LYS A 52 -20.96 -5.22 2.27
CA LYS A 52 -21.06 -5.95 3.53
C LYS A 52 -19.89 -6.90 3.81
N ASP A 53 -18.96 -7.06 2.86
CA ASP A 53 -17.75 -7.87 3.06
C ASP A 53 -16.90 -7.30 4.21
N PRO A 54 -16.62 -8.07 5.29
CA PRO A 54 -15.78 -7.62 6.40
C PRO A 54 -14.38 -7.15 5.97
N THR A 55 -13.81 -7.76 4.93
CA THR A 55 -12.47 -7.40 4.43
C THR A 55 -12.47 -6.01 3.79
N HIS A 56 -13.56 -5.63 3.13
CA HIS A 56 -13.74 -4.27 2.59
C HIS A 56 -13.88 -3.25 3.73
N GLN A 57 -14.59 -3.61 4.80
CA GLN A 57 -14.71 -2.76 5.99
C GLN A 57 -13.35 -2.56 6.69
N ASP A 58 -12.55 -3.61 6.79
CA ASP A 58 -11.20 -3.53 7.34
C ASP A 58 -10.26 -2.67 6.48
N PHE A 59 -10.34 -2.79 5.15
CA PHE A 59 -9.61 -1.91 4.24
C PHE A 59 -10.03 -0.46 4.44
N ILE A 60 -11.34 -0.19 4.48
CA ILE A 60 -11.89 1.16 4.69
C ILE A 60 -11.37 1.78 5.98
N ARG A 61 -11.48 1.04 7.10
CA ARG A 61 -11.01 1.48 8.41
C ARG A 61 -9.52 1.78 8.41
N LEU A 62 -8.70 0.95 7.79
CA LEU A 62 -7.26 1.18 7.73
C LEU A 62 -6.91 2.47 6.96
N ILE A 63 -7.58 2.72 5.83
CA ILE A 63 -7.36 3.96 5.06
C ILE A 63 -7.82 5.19 5.84
N ASP A 64 -8.96 5.13 6.53
CA ASP A 64 -9.44 6.22 7.40
C ASP A 64 -8.46 6.46 8.56
N ASP A 65 -7.99 5.40 9.22
CA ASP A 65 -7.03 5.48 10.32
C ASP A 65 -5.71 6.11 9.89
N ILE A 66 -5.15 5.72 8.75
CA ILE A 66 -3.92 6.32 8.22
C ILE A 66 -4.17 7.78 7.81
N SER A 67 -5.30 8.08 7.17
CA SER A 67 -5.64 9.45 6.77
C SER A 67 -5.69 10.39 7.97
N ASN A 68 -6.24 9.93 9.09
CA ASN A 68 -6.42 10.72 10.31
C ASN A 68 -5.15 10.78 11.17
N LYS A 69 -4.50 9.64 11.43
CA LYS A 69 -3.36 9.54 12.38
C LYS A 69 -2.02 9.94 11.76
N ALA A 70 -1.91 9.94 10.44
CA ALA A 70 -0.70 10.34 9.70
C ALA A 70 -0.99 11.53 8.77
N ASP A 71 -1.90 12.42 9.15
CA ASP A 71 -2.34 13.57 8.35
C ASP A 71 -1.17 14.41 7.79
N THR A 72 -0.15 14.65 8.61
CA THR A 72 1.09 15.36 8.32
C THR A 72 2.07 14.61 7.41
N TYR A 73 1.87 13.31 7.15
CA TYR A 73 2.81 12.51 6.36
C TYR A 73 2.58 12.74 4.87
N GLY A 74 3.68 12.69 4.10
CA GLY A 74 3.61 12.68 2.64
C GLY A 74 2.83 11.47 2.11
N LYS A 75 2.30 11.56 0.88
CA LYS A 75 1.47 10.51 0.29
C LYS A 75 2.19 9.18 0.12
N ASP A 76 3.46 9.19 -0.27
CA ASP A 76 4.28 7.96 -0.36
C ASP A 76 4.50 7.34 1.03
N MET A 77 4.70 8.15 2.05
CA MET A 77 4.82 7.65 3.43
C MET A 77 3.51 7.01 3.90
N LYS A 78 2.35 7.60 3.56
CA LYS A 78 1.04 7.01 3.86
C LYS A 78 0.85 5.67 3.15
N PHE A 79 1.25 5.58 1.88
CA PHE A 79 1.21 4.33 1.12
C PHE A 79 2.13 3.25 1.73
N GLN A 80 3.37 3.60 2.04
CA GLN A 80 4.33 2.68 2.67
C GLN A 80 3.85 2.23 4.06
N LEU A 81 3.24 3.12 4.83
CA LEU A 81 2.63 2.78 6.12
C LEU A 81 1.45 1.81 5.94
N PHE A 82 0.62 2.00 4.91
CA PHE A 82 -0.42 1.04 4.55
C PHE A 82 0.15 -0.34 4.27
N ILE A 83 1.19 -0.45 3.43
CA ILE A 83 1.86 -1.72 3.14
C ILE A 83 2.40 -2.35 4.42
N PHE A 84 3.09 -1.57 5.25
CA PHE A 84 3.70 -2.05 6.48
C PHE A 84 2.68 -2.57 7.50
N ILE A 85 1.61 -1.82 7.77
CA ILE A 85 0.54 -2.25 8.68
C ILE A 85 -0.17 -3.49 8.11
N SER A 86 -0.43 -3.52 6.81
CA SER A 86 -1.11 -4.64 6.17
C SER A 86 -0.29 -5.93 6.20
N LEU A 87 1.04 -5.84 6.13
CA LEU A 87 1.93 -6.99 6.30
C LEU A 87 1.98 -7.46 7.74
N ARG A 88 2.12 -6.52 8.70
CA ARG A 88 2.12 -6.83 10.14
C ARG A 88 0.84 -7.55 10.56
N ASP A 89 -0.29 -7.11 10.03
CA ASP A 89 -1.60 -7.68 10.38
C ASP A 89 -1.98 -8.88 9.49
N HIS A 90 -1.08 -9.35 8.61
CA HIS A 90 -1.30 -10.47 7.67
C HIS A 90 -2.51 -10.27 6.74
N LYS A 91 -2.83 -9.02 6.40
CA LYS A 91 -3.98 -8.66 5.55
C LYS A 91 -3.61 -8.32 4.11
N LEU A 92 -2.35 -8.00 3.84
CA LEU A 92 -1.93 -7.49 2.52
C LEU A 92 -2.26 -8.50 1.41
N THR A 93 -1.64 -9.68 1.43
CA THR A 93 -1.83 -10.67 0.36
C THR A 93 -3.21 -11.33 0.33
N PRO A 94 -3.76 -11.84 1.45
CA PRO A 94 -5.01 -12.60 1.39
C PRO A 94 -6.23 -11.74 1.04
N TYR A 95 -6.21 -10.45 1.39
CA TYR A 95 -7.37 -9.56 1.27
C TYR A 95 -7.07 -8.32 0.42
N PHE A 96 -6.14 -7.46 0.85
CA PHE A 96 -6.05 -6.12 0.29
C PHE A 96 -5.49 -6.09 -1.13
N LEU A 97 -4.54 -6.95 -1.49
CA LEU A 97 -4.09 -7.07 -2.88
C LEU A 97 -5.25 -7.42 -3.82
N LYS A 98 -6.15 -8.34 -3.43
CA LYS A 98 -7.33 -8.67 -4.27
C LYS A 98 -8.23 -7.47 -4.50
N ILE A 99 -8.44 -6.63 -3.47
CA ILE A 99 -9.21 -5.39 -3.57
C ILE A 99 -8.54 -4.41 -4.54
N LEU A 100 -7.21 -4.27 -4.45
CA LEU A 100 -6.40 -3.36 -5.24
C LEU A 100 -6.14 -3.84 -6.68
N LEU A 101 -6.25 -5.13 -6.95
CA LEU A 101 -5.97 -5.71 -8.25
C LEU A 101 -7.25 -6.05 -9.05
N ARG A 102 -8.41 -5.48 -8.66
CA ARG A 102 -9.65 -5.64 -9.42
C ARG A 102 -9.45 -5.16 -10.86
N PRO A 103 -9.81 -5.97 -11.90
CA PRO A 103 -9.48 -5.66 -13.29
C PRO A 103 -9.92 -4.27 -13.77
N GLN A 104 -11.12 -3.85 -13.37
CA GLN A 104 -11.68 -2.54 -13.76
C GLN A 104 -10.81 -1.38 -13.25
N LEU A 105 -10.34 -1.47 -12.00
CA LEU A 105 -9.48 -0.47 -11.39
C LEU A 105 -8.09 -0.43 -12.03
N LEU A 106 -7.50 -1.61 -12.28
CA LEU A 106 -6.20 -1.70 -12.93
C LEU A 106 -6.22 -1.09 -14.33
N GLN A 107 -7.25 -1.33 -15.12
CA GLN A 107 -7.37 -0.73 -16.47
C GLN A 107 -7.45 0.80 -16.43
N ILE A 108 -8.12 1.37 -15.44
CA ILE A 108 -8.29 2.82 -15.28
C ILE A 108 -6.99 3.50 -14.82
N HIS A 109 -6.23 2.84 -13.94
CA HIS A 109 -5.12 3.46 -13.21
C HIS A 109 -3.72 2.98 -13.62
N TYR A 110 -3.62 1.90 -14.40
CA TYR A 110 -2.34 1.33 -14.83
C TYR A 110 -2.29 1.11 -16.34
N GLU A 111 -1.12 1.39 -16.92
CA GLU A 111 -0.80 1.08 -18.31
C GLU A 111 -0.74 -0.42 -18.56
N THR A 112 -0.89 -0.85 -19.82
CA THR A 112 -0.92 -2.29 -20.16
C THR A 112 0.36 -3.01 -19.80
N GLU A 113 1.50 -2.34 -19.94
CA GLU A 113 2.83 -2.85 -19.58
C GLU A 113 3.15 -2.68 -18.08
N SER A 114 2.15 -2.47 -17.21
CA SER A 114 2.40 -2.27 -15.78
C SER A 114 2.72 -3.58 -15.08
N PHE A 115 3.46 -3.47 -13.97
CA PHE A 115 3.90 -4.64 -13.19
C PHE A 115 2.67 -5.36 -12.63
N LEU A 116 1.70 -4.58 -12.15
CA LEU A 116 0.48 -5.11 -11.56
C LEU A 116 -0.53 -5.66 -12.58
N ARG A 117 -0.25 -5.58 -13.89
CA ARG A 117 -1.08 -6.18 -14.94
C ARG A 117 -0.41 -7.39 -15.60
N ASP A 118 0.89 -7.60 -15.36
CA ASP A 118 1.59 -8.81 -15.75
C ASP A 118 1.36 -9.92 -14.73
N GLN A 119 0.74 -11.02 -15.16
CA GLN A 119 0.38 -12.12 -14.29
C GLN A 119 1.61 -12.86 -13.72
N THR A 120 2.69 -12.98 -14.49
CA THR A 120 3.92 -13.64 -14.05
C THR A 120 4.60 -12.84 -12.95
N LEU A 121 4.72 -11.53 -13.15
CA LEU A 121 5.29 -10.60 -12.16
C LEU A 121 4.42 -10.52 -10.90
N LEU A 122 3.09 -10.49 -11.04
CA LEU A 122 2.16 -10.53 -9.92
C LEU A 122 2.28 -11.82 -9.11
N THR A 123 2.39 -12.98 -9.77
CA THR A 123 2.58 -14.26 -9.08
C THR A 123 3.88 -14.26 -8.29
N PHE A 124 4.98 -13.80 -8.90
CA PHE A 124 6.26 -13.68 -8.22
C PHE A 124 6.20 -12.74 -7.00
N LEU A 125 5.59 -11.55 -7.15
CA LEU A 125 5.40 -10.61 -6.06
C LEU A 125 4.57 -11.22 -4.92
N THR A 126 3.47 -11.90 -5.27
CA THR A 126 2.57 -12.54 -4.30
C THR A 126 3.30 -13.61 -3.49
N GLN A 127 4.17 -14.40 -4.13
CA GLN A 127 5.01 -15.39 -3.44
C GLN A 127 5.96 -14.73 -2.43
N ILE A 128 6.65 -13.65 -2.81
CA ILE A 128 7.50 -12.89 -1.89
C ILE A 128 6.68 -12.34 -0.73
N LEU A 129 5.54 -11.71 -1.01
CA LEU A 129 4.69 -11.11 0.03
C LEU A 129 4.11 -12.16 0.97
N ASN A 130 3.84 -13.38 0.49
CA ASN A 130 3.38 -14.48 1.32
C ASN A 130 4.42 -14.94 2.34
N THR A 131 5.72 -14.80 2.07
CA THR A 131 6.75 -15.14 3.07
C THR A 131 6.63 -14.31 4.35
N PHE A 132 6.06 -13.10 4.26
CA PHE A 132 5.80 -12.25 5.42
C PHE A 132 4.55 -12.67 6.21
N ASN A 133 3.67 -13.51 5.66
CA ASN A 133 2.53 -14.05 6.40
C ASN A 133 2.96 -15.09 7.44
N GLU A 134 4.15 -15.67 7.30
CA GLU A 134 4.72 -16.63 8.25
C GLU A 134 5.47 -15.93 9.39
N ILE A 135 5.62 -14.60 9.31
CA ILE A 135 6.50 -13.83 10.20
C ILE A 135 5.67 -12.89 11.08
N GLU A 136 5.65 -13.14 12.39
CA GLU A 136 5.00 -12.22 13.34
C GLU A 136 5.85 -10.95 13.55
N LEU A 137 5.41 -9.82 12.99
CA LEU A 137 5.98 -8.51 13.26
C LEU A 137 5.46 -8.00 14.61
N LYS A 138 6.19 -8.28 15.70
CA LYS A 138 5.87 -7.81 17.06
C LYS A 138 6.05 -6.30 17.20
N LEU A 139 5.05 -5.54 16.74
CA LEU A 139 5.07 -4.08 16.81
C LEU A 139 3.70 -3.54 17.24
N ASP A 140 3.67 -2.94 18.43
CA ASP A 140 2.43 -2.43 19.03
C ASP A 140 1.69 -1.48 18.10
N LYS A 141 0.36 -1.64 18.01
CA LYS A 141 -0.51 -0.80 17.17
C LYS A 141 -0.38 0.68 17.49
N ASN A 142 -0.20 1.03 18.76
CA ASN A 142 -0.06 2.43 19.20
C ASN A 142 1.29 3.03 18.86
N ARG A 143 2.30 2.19 18.57
CA ARG A 143 3.67 2.64 18.29
C ARG A 143 4.00 2.59 16.81
N VAL A 144 3.20 1.94 15.96
CA VAL A 144 3.50 1.76 14.53
C VAL A 144 3.73 3.07 13.78
N TYR A 145 2.89 4.08 14.02
CA TYR A 145 3.00 5.40 13.39
C TYR A 145 4.29 6.11 13.82
N TYR A 146 4.52 6.17 15.14
CA TYR A 146 5.72 6.78 15.70
C TYR A 146 7.01 6.07 15.25
N TYR A 147 7.05 4.73 15.28
CA TYR A 147 8.20 3.95 14.82
C TYR A 147 8.46 4.19 13.34
N TYR A 148 7.42 4.19 12.51
CA TYR A 148 7.54 4.48 11.09
C TYR A 148 8.17 5.86 10.86
N TYR A 149 7.64 6.89 11.52
CA TYR A 149 8.14 8.26 11.39
C TYR A 149 9.59 8.39 11.83
N LYS A 150 9.93 7.86 13.00
CA LYS A 150 11.28 7.93 13.56
C LYS A 150 12.31 7.26 12.66
N HIS A 151 12.01 6.06 12.16
CA HIS A 151 12.93 5.35 11.27
C HIS A 151 13.03 6.00 9.89
N HIS A 152 11.95 6.59 9.37
CA HIS A 152 12.00 7.33 8.12
C HIS A 152 12.92 8.57 8.25
N GLN A 153 12.77 9.37 9.31
CA GLN A 153 13.63 10.54 9.55
C GLN A 153 15.11 10.17 9.67
N GLN A 154 15.44 9.04 10.32
CA GLN A 154 16.82 8.58 10.48
C GLN A 154 17.48 8.08 9.19
N THR A 155 16.69 7.62 8.21
CA THR A 155 17.23 7.08 6.94
C THR A 155 17.39 8.12 5.83
N TRP A 156 16.86 9.33 6.02
CA TRP A 156 16.88 10.41 5.01
C TRP A 156 17.46 11.74 5.57
N ALA A 157 18.08 11.69 6.75
CA ALA A 157 18.97 12.73 7.28
C ALA A 157 20.42 12.35 6.99
#